data_AF-A0A9P6H0D4-F1
#
_entry.id   AF-A0A9P6H0D4-F1
#
_cell.length_a   1.000
_cell.length_b   1.000
_cell.length_c   1.000
_cell.angle_alpha   90.00
_cell.angle_beta   90.00
_cell.angle_gamma   90.00
#
_symmetry.space_group_name_H-M   'P 1'
#
loop_
_entity.id
_entity.type
_entity.pdbx_description
1 polymer ?
#
loop_
_entity_poly.entity_id
_entity_poly.type
_entity_poly.pdbx_seq_one_letter_code
_entity_poly.pdbx_strand_id
1 'polypeptide(L)'
;MLTLYIYNLNYKLPLRHLKTELTNLFTRVVRDVKIKMSSKHPGEAWAKFKNEKDLKTVIFLYNGFYFLDRKLKIEIAKKEKENERRSIIIKNVEPESYLKIQSTLKDLEFRYVEVKKVLFVDSEDCEGVLKILKGAEDLKGCVFEYSK
;
A
#
# COMPACT_ATOMS: atom_id res chain seq x y z
N MET A 1 13.02 6.98 2.68
CA MET A 1 12.09 7.94 3.33
C MET A 1 11.97 7.66 4.83
N LEU A 2 11.56 8.64 5.66
CA LEU A 2 11.27 8.44 7.08
C LEU A 2 9.81 8.05 7.26
N THR A 3 9.54 7.01 8.03
CA THR A 3 8.18 6.48 8.21
C THR A 3 7.82 6.40 9.69
N LEU A 4 6.62 6.86 10.02
CA LEU A 4 5.97 6.57 11.30
C LEU A 4 5.05 5.37 11.16
N TYR A 5 5.12 4.47 12.12
CA TYR A 5 4.13 3.43 12.36
C TYR A 5 3.10 3.96 13.35
N ILE A 6 1.83 3.87 12.98
CA ILE A 6 0.70 4.36 13.76
C ILE A 6 -0.24 3.20 13.99
N TYR A 7 -0.61 2.96 15.24
CA TYR A 7 -1.45 1.83 15.61
C TYR A 7 -2.44 2.21 16.70
N ASN A 8 -3.35 1.28 17.01
CA ASN A 8 -4.53 1.49 17.85
C ASN A 8 -5.58 2.41 17.20
N LEU A 9 -5.67 2.45 15.87
CA LEU A 9 -6.77 3.12 15.18
C LEU A 9 -8.08 2.31 15.33
N ASN A 10 -9.23 2.99 15.23
CA ASN A 10 -10.54 2.35 15.32
C ASN A 10 -10.85 1.52 14.07
N TYR A 11 -10.42 0.27 14.04
CA TYR A 11 -10.57 -0.64 12.89
C TYR A 11 -12.02 -0.96 12.50
N LYS A 12 -13.01 -0.59 13.33
CA LYS A 12 -14.43 -0.75 13.00
C LYS A 12 -14.90 0.25 11.94
N LEU A 13 -14.16 1.35 11.75
CA LEU A 13 -14.45 2.36 10.75
C LEU A 13 -13.90 1.95 9.38
N PRO A 14 -14.57 2.34 8.26
CA PRO A 14 -14.08 2.05 6.93
C PRO A 14 -12.67 2.60 6.69
N LEU A 15 -11.80 1.80 6.06
CA LEU A 15 -10.40 2.15 5.81
C LEU A 15 -10.25 3.50 5.08
N ARG A 16 -11.11 3.77 4.08
CA ARG A 16 -11.11 5.04 3.36
C ARG A 16 -11.38 6.23 4.29
N HIS A 17 -12.33 6.08 5.22
CA HIS A 17 -12.67 7.12 6.17
C HIS A 17 -11.52 7.38 7.16
N LEU A 18 -10.96 6.32 7.76
CA LEU A 18 -9.79 6.43 8.63
C LEU A 18 -8.61 7.12 7.95
N LYS A 19 -8.31 6.75 6.69
CA LYS A 19 -7.23 7.34 5.92
C LYS A 19 -7.45 8.83 5.66
N THR A 20 -8.66 9.23 5.29
CA THR A 20 -9.02 10.64 5.07
C THR A 20 -8.88 11.44 6.36
N GLU A 21 -9.46 10.98 7.47
CA GLU A 21 -9.40 11.69 8.75
C GLU A 21 -7.97 11.79 9.30
N LEU A 22 -7.19 10.72 9.20
CA LEU A 22 -5.80 10.72 9.65
C LEU A 22 -4.93 11.65 8.78
N THR A 23 -5.17 11.68 7.47
CA THR A 23 -4.51 12.63 6.56
C THR A 23 -4.85 14.05 6.98
N ASN A 24 -6.13 14.38 7.16
CA ASN A 24 -6.60 15.70 7.58
C ASN A 24 -5.98 16.14 8.91
N LEU A 25 -5.88 15.23 9.89
CA LEU A 25 -5.26 15.50 11.19
C LEU A 25 -3.80 15.91 11.04
N PHE A 26 -3.02 15.17 10.25
CA PHE A 26 -1.59 15.43 10.09
C PHE A 26 -1.33 16.64 9.20
N THR A 27 -2.11 16.87 8.15
CA THR A 27 -1.93 18.02 7.25
C THR A 27 -2.18 19.37 7.93
N ARG A 28 -2.77 19.39 9.13
CA ARG A 28 -2.88 20.61 9.96
C ARG A 28 -1.52 21.12 10.46
N VAL A 29 -0.54 20.23 10.58
CA VAL A 29 0.76 20.54 11.21
C VAL A 29 1.95 20.29 10.28
N VAL A 30 1.78 19.46 9.25
CA VAL A 30 2.82 19.17 8.25
C VAL A 30 2.27 19.32 6.83
N ARG A 31 3.10 19.78 5.89
CA ARG A 31 2.64 20.02 4.50
C ARG A 31 2.59 18.75 3.64
N ASP A 32 3.61 17.90 3.78
CA ASP A 32 3.81 16.74 2.90
C ASP A 32 3.85 15.45 3.72
N VAL A 33 2.70 14.79 3.84
CA VAL A 33 2.58 13.47 4.46
C VAL A 33 1.81 12.51 3.56
N LYS A 34 2.34 11.30 3.38
CA LYS A 34 1.64 10.23 2.65
C LYS A 34 1.22 9.14 3.63
N ILE A 35 -0.08 8.97 3.78
CA ILE A 35 -0.66 7.90 4.61
C ILE A 35 -0.88 6.65 3.77
N LYS A 36 -0.34 5.52 4.24
CA LYS A 36 -0.62 4.18 3.74
C LYS A 36 -1.38 3.41 4.81
N MET A 37 -2.44 2.72 4.40
CA MET A 37 -3.25 1.82 5.22
C MET A 37 -3.61 0.62 4.35
N SER A 38 -3.71 -0.56 4.95
CA SER A 38 -4.06 -1.80 4.24
C SER A 38 -5.13 -2.55 5.02
N SER A 39 -6.03 -3.24 4.31
CA SER A 39 -7.02 -4.14 4.91
C SER A 39 -6.37 -5.32 5.64
N LYS A 40 -5.12 -5.67 5.30
CA LYS A 40 -4.34 -6.72 5.97
C LYS A 40 -3.92 -6.36 7.39
N HIS A 41 -3.80 -5.07 7.68
CA HIS A 41 -3.36 -4.54 8.97
C HIS A 41 -4.42 -3.56 9.49
N PRO A 42 -5.61 -4.06 9.88
CA PRO A 42 -6.70 -3.22 10.32
C PRO A 42 -6.33 -2.50 11.62
N GLY A 43 -6.56 -1.19 11.65
CA GLY A 43 -6.20 -0.37 12.81
C GLY A 43 -4.75 0.13 12.81
N GLU A 44 -4.02 -0.11 11.72
CA GLU A 44 -2.61 0.30 11.55
C GLU A 44 -2.43 1.20 10.31
N ALA A 45 -1.44 2.09 10.38
CA ALA A 45 -1.10 2.98 9.29
C ALA A 45 0.40 3.30 9.27
N TRP A 46 0.89 3.68 8.09
CA TRP A 46 2.24 4.19 7.89
C TRP A 46 2.19 5.59 7.29
N ALA A 47 2.81 6.55 7.97
CA ALA A 47 2.92 7.92 7.50
C ALA A 47 4.35 8.19 7.03
N LYS A 48 4.51 8.50 5.74
CA LYS A 48 5.81 8.82 5.14
C LYS A 48 6.04 10.32 5.12
N PHE A 49 7.20 10.74 5.59
CA PHE A 49 7.64 12.14 5.69
C PHE A 49 8.89 12.37 4.86
N LYS A 50 9.04 13.60 4.34
CA LYS A 50 10.24 14.03 3.61
C LYS A 50 11.40 14.40 4.53
N ASN A 51 11.11 14.92 5.73
CA ASN A 51 12.11 15.40 6.67
C ASN A 51 11.80 14.95 8.10
N GLU A 52 12.82 14.95 8.95
CA GLU A 52 12.73 14.47 10.33
C GLU A 52 11.99 15.44 11.26
N LYS A 53 12.02 16.74 10.94
CA LYS A 53 11.34 17.78 11.74
C LYS A 53 9.83 17.58 11.75
N ASP A 54 9.24 17.38 10.58
CA ASP A 54 7.81 17.13 10.40
C ASP A 54 7.38 15.85 11.12
N LEU A 55 8.19 14.80 10.99
CA LEU A 55 7.99 13.53 11.67
C LEU A 55 7.96 13.70 13.20
N LYS A 56 8.98 14.37 13.77
CA LYS A 56 9.07 14.64 15.21
C LYS A 56 7.92 15.49 15.71
N THR A 57 7.48 16.47 14.91
CA THR A 57 6.32 17.33 15.21
C THR A 57 5.05 16.49 15.36
N VAL A 58 4.80 15.55 14.45
CA VAL A 58 3.65 14.63 14.53
C VAL A 58 3.73 13.72 15.75
N ILE A 59 4.89 13.13 16.06
CA ILE A 59 5.05 12.32 17.27
C ILE A 59 4.72 13.15 18.52
N PHE A 60 5.32 14.33 18.64
CA PHE A 60 5.18 15.19 19.81
C PHE A 60 3.73 15.60 20.07
N LEU A 61 2.99 15.96 19.01
CA LEU A 61 1.63 16.47 19.14
C LEU A 61 0.58 15.36 19.26
N TYR A 62 0.77 14.23 18.57
CA TYR A 62 -0.30 13.26 18.37
C TYR A 62 -0.06 11.89 19.01
N ASN A 63 1.11 11.62 19.57
CA ASN A 63 1.28 10.38 20.32
C ASN A 63 0.44 10.44 21.61
N GLY A 64 -0.47 9.47 21.79
CA GLY A 64 -1.44 9.45 22.87
C GLY A 64 -2.70 10.31 22.66
N PHE A 65 -2.80 11.04 21.53
CA PHE A 65 -3.95 11.87 21.19
C PHE A 65 -5.20 11.01 20.91
N TYR A 66 -6.37 11.45 21.37
CA TYR A 66 -7.64 10.78 21.08
C TYR A 66 -8.12 11.08 19.65
N PHE A 67 -8.15 10.04 18.83
CA PHE A 67 -8.59 10.06 17.45
C PHE A 67 -9.68 9.01 17.24
N LEU A 68 -10.89 9.45 16.88
CA LEU A 68 -12.05 8.59 16.57
C LEU A 68 -12.25 7.47 17.62
N ASP A 69 -12.36 7.89 18.88
CA ASP A 69 -12.56 7.06 20.08
C ASP A 69 -11.37 6.22 20.56
N ARG A 70 -10.18 6.36 19.96
CA ARG A 70 -8.97 5.64 20.37
C ARG A 70 -7.79 6.57 20.58
N LYS A 71 -6.94 6.29 21.57
CA LYS A 71 -5.66 6.99 21.71
C LYS A 71 -4.67 6.48 20.68
N LEU A 72 -4.14 7.35 19.83
CA LEU A 72 -3.10 7.01 18.87
C LEU A 72 -1.84 6.53 19.60
N LYS A 73 -1.17 5.54 19.01
CA LYS A 73 0.20 5.19 19.36
C LYS A 73 1.06 5.36 18.13
N ILE A 74 2.14 6.13 18.28
CA ILE A 74 3.00 6.53 17.16
C ILE A 74 4.44 6.18 17.50
N GLU A 75 5.08 5.42 16.61
CA GLU A 75 6.48 5.01 16.72
C GLU A 75 7.21 5.29 15.41
N ILE A 76 8.53 5.49 15.50
CA ILE A 76 9.35 5.48 14.29
C ILE A 76 9.34 4.05 13.77
N ALA A 77 8.87 3.86 12.54
CA ALA A 77 8.88 2.54 11.93
C ALA A 77 10.32 2.05 11.85
N LYS A 78 10.61 0.89 12.46
CA LYS A 78 11.86 0.17 12.22
C LYS A 78 11.95 -0.03 10.72
N LYS A 79 12.95 0.59 10.07
CA LYS A 79 13.18 0.64 8.61
C LYS A 79 12.26 -0.35 7.91
N GLU A 80 11.07 0.11 7.51
CA GLU A 80 10.27 -0.67 6.60
C GLU A 80 11.22 -0.97 5.45
N LYS A 81 11.42 -2.26 5.13
CA LYS A 81 11.94 -2.60 3.81
C LYS A 81 11.00 -1.87 2.89
N GLU A 82 11.53 -0.83 2.25
CA GLU A 82 10.78 0.05 1.41
C GLU A 82 10.06 -0.89 0.45
N ASN A 83 8.73 -1.00 0.59
CA ASN A 83 7.90 -1.46 -0.50
C ASN A 83 8.01 -0.32 -1.52
N GLU A 84 9.18 -0.22 -2.15
CA GLU A 84 9.37 0.20 -3.54
C GLU A 84 8.15 -0.33 -4.25
N ARG A 85 7.45 0.52 -5.00
CA ARG A 85 6.32 0.07 -5.81
C ARG A 85 6.86 -0.97 -6.76
N ARG A 86 6.81 -2.23 -6.34
CA ARG A 86 7.21 -3.33 -7.18
C ARG A 86 6.10 -3.41 -8.20
N SER A 87 6.48 -3.37 -9.47
CA SER A 87 5.57 -3.77 -10.52
C SER A 87 5.98 -5.17 -10.94
N ILE A 88 5.00 -6.03 -11.10
CA ILE A 88 5.20 -7.33 -11.73
C ILE A 88 5.09 -7.08 -13.23
N ILE A 89 6.14 -7.46 -13.95
CA ILE A 89 6.14 -7.46 -15.40
C ILE A 89 5.90 -8.90 -15.83
N ILE A 90 4.82 -9.13 -16.57
CA ILE A 90 4.51 -10.42 -17.17
C ILE A 90 4.75 -10.32 -18.66
N LYS A 91 5.69 -11.09 -19.21
CA LYS A 91 5.99 -11.12 -20.64
C LYS A 91 5.42 -12.38 -21.29
N ASN A 92 5.21 -12.29 -22.61
CA ASN A 92 4.63 -13.35 -23.45
C ASN A 92 3.20 -13.71 -23.04
N VAL A 93 2.42 -12.71 -22.60
CA VAL A 93 1.01 -12.91 -22.30
C VAL A 93 0.25 -13.02 -23.62
N GLU A 94 -0.47 -14.12 -23.81
CA GLU A 94 -1.35 -14.28 -24.96
C GLU A 94 -2.60 -13.40 -24.81
N PRO A 95 -3.14 -12.85 -25.93
CA PRO A 95 -4.25 -11.91 -25.88
C PRO A 95 -5.48 -12.40 -25.10
N GLU A 96 -5.78 -13.69 -25.18
CA GLU A 96 -6.93 -14.32 -24.52
C GLU A 96 -6.78 -14.40 -22.99
N SER A 97 -5.54 -14.42 -22.50
CA SER A 97 -5.25 -14.48 -21.07
C SER A 97 -5.49 -13.14 -20.36
N TYR A 98 -5.50 -12.01 -21.08
CA TYR A 98 -5.66 -10.68 -20.46
C TYR A 98 -7.00 -10.51 -19.73
N LEU A 99 -8.11 -10.87 -20.36
CA LEU A 99 -9.45 -10.74 -19.76
C LEU A 99 -9.59 -11.63 -18.52
N LYS A 100 -8.97 -12.82 -18.54
CA LYS A 100 -8.96 -13.72 -17.39
C LYS A 100 -8.13 -13.14 -16.25
N ILE A 101 -6.94 -12.61 -16.52
CA ILE A 101 -6.11 -11.94 -15.50
C ILE A 101 -6.88 -10.80 -14.82
N GLN A 102 -7.56 -9.96 -15.61
CA GLN A 102 -8.39 -8.88 -15.08
C GLN A 102 -9.48 -9.43 -14.14
N SER A 103 -10.14 -10.52 -14.53
CA SER A 103 -11.16 -11.16 -13.69
C SER A 103 -10.59 -11.80 -12.41
N THR A 104 -9.41 -12.41 -12.49
CA THR A 104 -8.75 -13.08 -11.36
C THR A 104 -8.24 -12.06 -10.34
N LEU A 105 -7.77 -10.91 -10.81
CA LEU A 105 -7.23 -9.88 -9.95
C LEU A 105 -8.28 -8.88 -9.48
N LYS A 106 -9.53 -8.93 -9.97
CA LYS A 106 -10.59 -7.92 -9.74
C LYS A 106 -10.81 -7.52 -8.27
N ASP A 107 -10.56 -8.45 -7.34
CA ASP A 107 -10.77 -8.26 -5.90
C ASP A 107 -9.53 -7.70 -5.18
N LEU A 108 -8.44 -7.47 -5.92
CA LEU A 108 -7.20 -6.85 -5.44
C LEU A 108 -7.17 -5.39 -5.86
N GLU A 109 -6.57 -4.52 -5.02
CA GLU A 109 -6.25 -3.16 -5.44
C GLU A 109 -4.97 -3.19 -6.30
N PHE A 110 -5.13 -3.29 -7.63
CA PHE A 110 -4.02 -3.25 -8.59
C PHE A 110 -4.28 -2.28 -9.74
N ARG A 111 -3.20 -1.86 -10.41
CA ARG A 111 -3.25 -1.15 -11.69
C ARG A 111 -2.46 -1.94 -12.72
N TYR A 112 -2.94 -1.97 -13.96
CA TYR A 112 -2.20 -2.61 -15.03
C TYR A 112 -2.14 -1.78 -16.31
N VAL A 113 -1.11 -2.06 -17.11
CA VAL A 113 -0.92 -1.49 -18.45
C VAL A 113 -0.50 -2.64 -19.37
N GLU A 114 -1.14 -2.72 -20.53
CA GLU A 114 -0.79 -3.66 -21.59
C GLU A 114 0.07 -2.98 -22.66
N VAL A 115 1.22 -3.57 -22.98
CA VAL A 115 2.07 -3.13 -24.09
C VAL A 115 2.67 -4.35 -24.77
N LYS A 116 2.32 -4.63 -26.03
CA LYS A 116 3.00 -5.63 -26.89
C LYS A 116 3.28 -6.98 -26.18
N LYS A 117 2.24 -7.72 -25.77
CA LYS A 117 2.37 -9.00 -25.02
C LYS A 117 3.00 -8.88 -23.62
N VAL A 118 3.13 -7.67 -23.09
CA VAL A 118 3.63 -7.40 -21.73
C VAL A 118 2.53 -6.80 -20.87
N LEU A 119 2.33 -7.35 -19.67
CA LEU A 119 1.44 -6.82 -18.66
C LEU A 119 2.26 -6.26 -17.50
N PHE A 120 2.05 -5.00 -17.16
CA PHE A 120 2.56 -4.41 -15.92
C PHE A 120 1.48 -4.51 -14.86
N VAL A 121 1.78 -5.00 -13.67
CA VAL A 121 0.86 -5.07 -12.54
C VAL A 121 1.48 -4.37 -11.35
N ASP A 122 0.96 -3.19 -10.99
CA ASP A 122 1.34 -2.45 -9.79
C ASP A 122 0.37 -2.84 -8.66
N SER A 123 0.92 -3.34 -7.55
CA SER A 123 0.15 -3.75 -6.38
C SER A 123 0.95 -3.51 -5.10
N GLU A 124 0.24 -3.13 -4.03
CA GLU A 124 0.85 -3.06 -2.70
C GLU A 124 1.28 -4.44 -2.16
N ASP A 125 0.76 -5.52 -2.73
CA ASP A 125 1.07 -6.92 -2.40
C ASP A 125 1.50 -7.72 -3.65
N CYS A 126 2.63 -7.34 -4.23
CA CYS A 126 3.14 -8.04 -5.41
C CYS A 126 3.51 -9.51 -5.16
N GLU A 127 3.84 -9.90 -3.93
CA GLU A 127 4.13 -11.31 -3.62
C GLU A 127 2.86 -12.17 -3.64
N GLY A 128 1.76 -11.69 -3.04
CA GLY A 128 0.46 -12.37 -3.10
C GLY A 128 -0.08 -12.44 -4.53
N VAL A 129 -0.04 -11.32 -5.26
CA VAL A 129 -0.43 -11.26 -6.68
C VAL A 129 0.40 -12.24 -7.50
N LEU A 130 1.72 -12.29 -7.34
CA LEU A 130 2.57 -13.20 -8.10
C LEU A 130 2.25 -14.66 -7.83
N LYS A 131 1.96 -15.05 -6.58
CA LYS A 131 1.58 -16.43 -6.26
C LYS A 131 0.29 -16.84 -6.97
N ILE A 132 -0.71 -15.96 -7.01
CA ILE A 132 -1.97 -16.19 -7.73
C ILE A 132 -1.69 -16.35 -9.22
N LEU A 133 -0.91 -15.43 -9.81
CA LEU A 133 -0.60 -15.44 -11.24
C LEU A 133 0.23 -16.66 -11.66
N LYS A 134 1.21 -17.08 -10.85
CA LYS A 134 2.01 -18.29 -11.11
C LYS A 134 1.18 -19.58 -11.02
N GLY A 135 0.09 -19.58 -10.24
CA GLY A 135 -0.83 -20.69 -10.13
C GLY A 135 -1.89 -20.75 -11.24
N ALA A 136 -2.00 -19.72 -12.07
CA ALA A 136 -2.96 -19.68 -13.16
C ALA A 136 -2.46 -20.49 -14.36
N GLU A 137 -3.21 -21.53 -14.75
CA GLU A 137 -2.85 -22.38 -15.90
C GLU A 137 -2.72 -21.58 -17.21
N ASP A 138 -3.54 -20.54 -17.37
CA ASP A 138 -3.54 -19.64 -18.54
C ASP A 138 -2.28 -18.75 -18.66
N LEU A 139 -1.42 -18.71 -17.63
CA LEU A 139 -0.15 -18.00 -17.62
C LEU A 139 1.05 -18.93 -17.61
N LYS A 140 0.82 -20.23 -17.81
CA LYS A 140 1.87 -21.23 -17.90
C LYS A 140 2.75 -20.93 -19.12
N GLY A 141 4.04 -20.67 -18.87
CA GLY A 141 4.99 -20.27 -19.91
C GLY A 141 5.23 -18.76 -20.02
N CYS A 142 4.46 -17.93 -19.32
CA CYS A 142 4.75 -16.51 -19.17
C CYS A 142 6.02 -16.30 -18.31
N VAL A 143 6.76 -15.23 -18.60
CA VAL A 143 7.94 -14.83 -17.80
C VAL A 143 7.53 -13.73 -16.83
N PHE A 144 7.87 -13.90 -15.55
CA PHE A 144 7.55 -12.95 -14.49
C PHE A 144 8.82 -12.25 -13.97
N GLU A 145 8.83 -10.93 -14.02
CA GLU A 145 9.93 -10.09 -13.54
C GLU A 145 9.44 -9.09 -12.50
N TYR A 146 10.31 -8.74 -11.55
CA TYR A 146 10.09 -7.64 -10.62
C TYR A 146 10.80 -6.39 -11.14
N SER A 147 10.06 -5.31 -11.36
CA SER A 147 10.65 -3.97 -11.50
C SER A 147 10.50 -3.20 -10.20
N LYS A 148 11.58 -2.56 -9.79
CA LYS A 148 11.62 -1.63 -8.66
C LYS A 148 11.25 -0.21 -9.11
#